data_AF-A0A448MTJ9-F1
#
_entry.id   AF-A0A448MTJ9-F1
#
_cell.length_a   1.000
_cell.length_b   1.000
_cell.length_c   1.000
_cell.angle_alpha   90.00
_cell.angle_beta   90.00
_cell.angle_gamma   90.00
#
_symmetry.space_group_name_H-M   'P 1'
#
loop_
_entity.id
_entity.type
_entity.pdbx_description
1 polymer ?
#
loop_
_entity_poly.entity_id
_entity_poly.type
_entity_poly.pdbx_seq_one_letter_code
_entity_poly.pdbx_strand_id
1 'polypeptide(L)'
;MAIATDISSYLDFALALFLAFGVCFEVPIAIILLCWTGVTTVKSLSEKRPYIIVAAFFIGMILTPPDVFSQTLLAVPMWLLFELGLLVARFYQPKDDAEESAVKNSEESNKTE
;
A
#
# COMPACT_ATOMS: atom_id res chain seq x y z
N MET A 1 22.17 -34.27 9.72
CA MET A 1 22.76 -33.07 9.10
C MET A 1 21.69 -32.38 8.27
N ALA A 2 20.71 -31.70 8.88
CA ALA A 2 19.67 -30.97 8.13
C ALA A 2 18.90 -29.93 8.97
N ILE A 3 19.51 -29.39 10.04
CA ILE A 3 18.89 -28.29 10.82
C ILE A 3 19.21 -26.92 10.19
N ALA A 4 20.27 -26.83 9.38
CA ALA A 4 20.65 -25.60 8.69
C ALA A 4 19.63 -25.16 7.62
N THR A 5 18.94 -26.09 6.97
CA THR A 5 18.01 -25.77 5.87
C THR A 5 16.75 -25.05 6.36
N ASP A 6 16.26 -25.38 7.55
CA ASP A 6 15.06 -24.77 8.14
C ASP A 6 15.31 -23.30 8.52
N ILE A 7 16.45 -23.04 9.18
CA ILE A 7 16.85 -21.67 9.55
C ILE A 7 17.13 -20.82 8.30
N SER A 8 17.76 -21.39 7.27
CA SER A 8 18.06 -20.66 6.04
C SER A 8 16.78 -20.31 5.27
N SER A 9 15.83 -21.25 5.13
CA SER A 9 14.54 -20.95 4.50
C SER A 9 13.73 -19.91 5.28
N TYR A 10 13.76 -19.96 6.62
CA TYR A 10 13.13 -18.94 7.44
C TYR A 10 13.79 -17.57 7.26
N LEU A 11 15.13 -17.52 7.23
CA LEU A 11 15.87 -16.29 7.06
C LEU A 11 15.62 -15.69 5.67
N ASP A 12 15.64 -16.49 4.61
CA ASP A 12 15.35 -16.05 3.23
C ASP A 12 13.92 -15.50 3.12
N PHE A 13 12.96 -16.17 3.76
CA PHE A 13 11.59 -15.67 3.84
C PHE A 13 11.51 -14.33 4.58
N ALA A 14 12.12 -14.23 5.77
CA ALA A 14 12.14 -13.00 6.56
C ALA A 14 12.81 -11.85 5.81
N LEU A 15 13.93 -12.12 5.12
CA LEU A 15 14.68 -11.14 4.36
C LEU A 15 13.87 -10.64 3.15
N ALA A 16 13.20 -11.54 2.45
CA ALA A 16 12.29 -11.18 1.35
C ALA A 16 11.08 -10.37 1.84
N LEU A 17 10.54 -10.71 3.01
CA LEU A 17 9.48 -9.94 3.69
C LEU A 17 9.96 -8.54 4.06
N PHE A 18 11.15 -8.42 4.66
CA PHE A 18 11.76 -7.13 4.98
C PHE A 18 12.02 -6.29 3.74
N LEU A 19 12.46 -6.91 2.64
CA LEU A 19 12.66 -6.21 1.37
C LEU A 19 11.34 -5.66 0.82
N ALA A 20 10.29 -6.48 0.80
CA ALA A 20 8.97 -6.05 0.34
C ALA A 20 8.37 -4.95 1.22
N PHE A 21 8.52 -5.06 2.55
CA PHE A 21 8.13 -3.97 3.45
C PHE A 21 8.93 -2.70 3.19
N GLY A 22 10.26 -2.80 3.01
CA GLY A 22 11.11 -1.66 2.68
C GLY A 22 10.65 -0.94 1.42
N VAL A 23 10.28 -1.68 0.37
CA VAL A 23 9.69 -1.09 -0.85
C VAL A 23 8.34 -0.43 -0.56
N CYS A 24 7.51 -1.01 0.30
CA CYS A 24 6.22 -0.41 0.66
C CYS A 24 6.34 0.85 1.51
N PHE A 25 7.46 1.10 2.20
CA PHE A 25 7.72 2.39 2.87
C PHE A 25 7.86 3.56 1.89
N GLU A 26 8.09 3.32 0.61
CA GLU A 26 8.04 4.35 -0.43
C GLU A 26 6.62 4.81 -0.74
N VAL A 27 5.61 3.96 -0.50
CA VAL A 27 4.20 4.29 -0.78
C VAL A 27 3.74 5.52 0.03
N PRO A 28 3.91 5.60 1.37
CA PRO A 28 3.61 6.80 2.14
C PRO A 28 4.26 8.08 1.56
N ILE A 29 5.53 8.00 1.18
CA ILE A 29 6.29 9.14 0.64
C ILE A 29 5.72 9.55 -0.72
N ALA A 30 5.44 8.59 -1.60
CA ALA A 30 4.81 8.82 -2.89
C ALA A 30 3.43 9.49 -2.76
N ILE A 31 2.63 9.06 -1.78
CA ILE A 31 1.31 9.63 -1.48
C ILE A 31 1.42 11.10 -1.08
N ILE A 32 2.36 11.41 -0.17
CA ILE A 32 2.60 12.78 0.29
C ILE A 32 3.06 13.65 -0.89
N LEU A 33 3.98 13.16 -1.73
CA LEU A 33 4.43 13.87 -2.92
C LEU A 33 3.31 14.11 -3.94
N LEU A 34 2.47 13.11 -4.21
CA LEU A 34 1.33 13.24 -5.13
C LEU A 34 0.29 14.24 -4.60
N CYS A 35 0.05 14.23 -3.29
CA CYS A 35 -0.85 15.17 -2.63
C CYS A 35 -0.28 16.59 -2.61
N TRP A 36 1.04 16.74 -2.38
CA TRP A 36 1.71 18.03 -2.35
C TRP A 36 1.84 18.67 -3.75
N THR A 37 1.98 17.85 -4.79
CA THR A 37 2.02 18.31 -6.19
C THR A 37 0.63 18.57 -6.79
N GLY A 38 -0.45 18.26 -6.07
CA GLY A 38 -1.84 18.45 -6.54
C GLY A 38 -2.30 17.43 -7.59
N VAL A 39 -1.53 16.36 -7.83
CA VAL A 39 -1.87 15.30 -8.81
C VAL A 39 -3.00 14.41 -8.29
N THR A 40 -3.12 14.26 -6.97
CA THR A 40 -4.16 13.42 -6.32
C THR A 40 -4.54 13.97 -4.95
N THR A 41 -5.78 13.72 -4.52
CA THR A 41 -6.27 14.07 -3.18
C THR A 41 -6.30 12.86 -2.25
N VAL A 42 -6.17 13.16 -0.95
CA VAL A 42 -6.33 12.18 0.14
C VAL A 42 -7.64 11.39 0.03
N LYS A 43 -8.73 12.05 -0.40
CA LYS A 43 -10.05 11.43 -0.52
C LYS A 43 -10.09 10.34 -1.59
N SER A 44 -9.63 10.66 -2.81
CA SER A 44 -9.52 9.70 -3.92
C SER A 44 -8.63 8.51 -3.55
N LEU A 45 -7.55 8.79 -2.83
CA LEU A 45 -6.65 7.75 -2.39
C LEU A 45 -7.26 6.87 -1.29
N SER A 46 -8.05 7.45 -0.38
CA SER A 46 -8.78 6.71 0.66
C SER A 46 -9.83 5.74 0.11
N GLU A 47 -10.36 5.98 -1.08
CA GLU A 47 -11.26 5.03 -1.75
C GLU A 47 -10.50 3.82 -2.28
N LYS A 48 -9.17 3.91 -2.41
CA LYS A 48 -8.32 2.80 -2.87
C LYS A 48 -7.82 1.88 -1.75
N ARG A 49 -8.33 2.01 -0.52
CA ARG A 49 -8.10 1.06 0.60
C ARG A 49 -8.15 -0.42 0.17
N PRO A 50 -9.18 -0.91 -0.55
CA PRO A 50 -9.24 -2.31 -0.97
C PRO A 50 -8.13 -2.70 -1.94
N TYR A 51 -7.61 -1.78 -2.77
CA TYR A 51 -6.50 -2.09 -3.69
C TYR A 51 -5.20 -2.40 -2.93
N ILE A 52 -4.95 -1.73 -1.80
CA ILE A 52 -3.75 -1.97 -0.99
C ILE A 52 -3.86 -3.28 -0.23
N ILE A 53 -5.05 -3.62 0.24
CA ILE A 53 -5.31 -4.93 0.85
C ILE A 53 -5.05 -6.02 -0.21
N VAL A 54 -5.59 -5.88 -1.43
CA VAL A 54 -5.35 -6.83 -2.53
C VAL A 54 -3.86 -6.90 -2.88
N ALA A 55 -3.15 -5.78 -2.96
CA ALA A 55 -1.71 -5.76 -3.23
C ALA A 55 -0.90 -6.45 -2.12
N ALA A 56 -1.25 -6.24 -0.85
CA ALA A 56 -0.61 -6.91 0.29
C ALA A 56 -0.84 -8.43 0.26
N PHE A 57 -2.06 -8.87 -0.09
CA PHE A 57 -2.34 -10.29 -0.31
C PHE A 57 -1.57 -10.88 -1.49
N PHE A 58 -1.43 -10.12 -2.58
CA PHE A 58 -0.69 -10.55 -3.77
C PHE A 58 0.82 -10.70 -3.48
N ILE A 59 1.39 -9.74 -2.77
CA ILE A 59 2.78 -9.77 -2.28
C ILE A 59 2.96 -10.94 -1.29
N GLY A 60 2.00 -11.14 -0.38
CA GLY A 60 1.99 -12.26 0.56
C GLY A 60 1.93 -13.63 -0.14
N MET A 61 1.15 -13.76 -1.22
CA MET A 61 1.12 -14.98 -2.04
C MET A 61 2.44 -15.28 -2.76
N ILE A 62 3.23 -14.25 -3.09
CA ILE A 62 4.54 -14.42 -3.73
C ILE A 62 5.61 -14.80 -2.71
N LEU A 63 5.56 -14.22 -1.51
CA LEU A 63 6.59 -14.39 -0.47
C LEU A 63 6.39 -15.63 0.38
N THR A 64 5.15 -15.97 0.71
CA THR A 64 4.80 -17.19 1.44
C THR A 64 3.98 -18.11 0.55
N PRO A 65 4.06 -19.45 0.73
CA PRO A 65 2.95 -20.31 0.33
C PRO A 65 1.64 -19.78 0.95
N PRO A 66 0.46 -20.08 0.41
CA PRO A 66 -0.80 -19.44 0.79
C PRO A 66 -1.21 -19.76 2.24
N ASP A 67 -0.56 -19.11 3.20
CA ASP A 67 -0.82 -19.17 4.62
C ASP A 67 -1.62 -17.93 5.01
N VAL A 68 -2.90 -18.13 5.24
CA VAL A 68 -3.87 -17.08 5.60
C VAL A 68 -3.43 -16.34 6.87
N PHE A 69 -2.73 -17.02 7.78
CA PHE A 69 -2.25 -16.44 9.04
C PHE A 69 -1.13 -15.43 8.78
N SER A 70 -0.08 -15.85 8.05
CA SER A 70 1.02 -14.96 7.65
C SER A 70 0.55 -13.84 6.72
N GLN A 71 -0.40 -14.11 5.82
CA GLN A 71 -1.00 -13.09 4.94
C GLN A 71 -1.74 -12.00 5.74
N THR A 72 -2.50 -12.37 6.76
CA THR A 72 -3.20 -11.41 7.61
C THR A 72 -2.19 -10.62 8.47
N LEU A 73 -1.16 -11.28 8.99
CA LEU A 73 -0.09 -10.65 9.77
C LEU A 73 0.71 -9.62 8.95
N LEU A 74 0.81 -9.80 7.63
CA LEU A 74 1.44 -8.87 6.67
C LEU A 74 0.47 -7.78 6.20
N ALA A 75 -0.81 -8.09 6.02
CA ALA A 75 -1.83 -7.11 5.64
C ALA A 75 -1.99 -5.98 6.67
N VAL A 76 -1.88 -6.29 7.97
CA VAL A 76 -1.97 -5.30 9.06
C VAL A 76 -0.91 -4.19 8.92
N PRO A 77 0.41 -4.48 8.85
CA PRO A 77 1.43 -3.46 8.68
C PRO A 77 1.30 -2.73 7.34
N MET A 78 0.94 -3.41 6.25
CA MET A 78 0.69 -2.73 4.96
C MET A 78 -0.44 -1.70 5.05
N TRP A 79 -1.54 -2.07 5.69
CA TRP A 79 -2.66 -1.17 5.95
C TRP A 79 -2.25 0.00 6.84
N LEU A 80 -1.43 -0.26 7.87
CA LEU A 80 -0.93 0.76 8.78
C LEU A 80 -0.01 1.77 8.07
N LEU A 81 0.90 1.31 7.21
CA LEU A 81 1.74 2.19 6.38
C LEU A 81 0.89 3.11 5.50
N PHE A 82 -0.14 2.55 4.86
CA PHE A 82 -1.04 3.32 4.03
C PHE A 82 -1.81 4.37 4.82
N GLU A 83 -2.39 4.00 5.96
CA GLU A 83 -3.12 4.93 6.82
C GLU A 83 -2.20 6.05 7.32
N LEU A 84 -0.93 5.73 7.63
CA LEU A 84 0.07 6.70 8.02
C LEU A 84 0.35 7.71 6.89
N GLY A 85 0.54 7.23 5.66
CA GLY A 85 0.73 8.09 4.48
C GLY A 85 -0.47 9.00 4.23
N LEU A 86 -1.69 8.47 4.35
CA LEU A 86 -2.92 9.25 4.24
C LEU A 86 -3.06 10.30 5.35
N LEU A 87 -2.74 9.93 6.59
CA LEU A 87 -2.84 10.81 7.74
C LEU A 87 -1.89 11.99 7.62
N VAL A 88 -0.64 11.74 7.23
CA VAL A 88 0.37 12.78 7.00
C VAL A 88 -0.04 13.66 5.82
N ALA A 89 -0.48 13.07 4.70
CA ALA A 89 -0.97 13.83 3.55
C ALA A 89 -2.18 14.71 3.91
N ARG A 90 -3.09 14.23 4.76
CA ARG A 90 -4.22 15.03 5.27
C ARG A 90 -3.78 16.17 6.18
N PHE A 91 -2.77 15.96 7.00
CA PHE A 91 -2.24 17.02 7.86
C PHE A 91 -1.52 18.11 7.05
N TYR A 92 -0.99 17.75 5.87
CA TYR A 92 -0.24 18.65 5.00
C TYR A 92 -1.09 19.35 3.92
N GLN A 93 -2.29 18.84 3.61
CA GLN A 93 -3.27 19.53 2.73
C GLN A 93 -4.20 20.43 3.56
N PRO A 94 -4.10 21.77 3.44
CA PRO A 94 -5.15 22.66 3.92
C PRO A 94 -6.42 22.38 3.11
N LYS A 95 -7.44 21.90 3.82
CA LYS A 95 -8.88 21.66 3.58
C LYS A 95 -9.60 21.96 2.24
N ASP A 96 -9.00 22.58 1.23
CA ASP A 96 -9.74 23.16 0.09
C ASP A 96 -9.68 22.32 -1.20
N ASP A 97 -8.69 21.43 -1.38
CA ASP A 97 -8.48 20.75 -2.68
C ASP A 97 -9.22 19.40 -2.85
N ALA A 98 -9.97 18.97 -1.82
CA ALA A 98 -10.70 17.69 -1.84
C ALA A 98 -11.83 17.61 -2.88
N GLU A 99 -12.17 18.73 -3.54
CA GLU A 99 -13.22 18.81 -4.54
C GLU A 99 -12.72 18.59 -5.99
N GLU A 100 -11.43 18.84 -6.28
CA GLU A 100 -10.95 18.87 -7.68
C GLU A 100 -10.68 17.47 -8.28
N SER A 101 -10.26 16.49 -7.48
CA SER A 101 -9.99 15.13 -7.99
C SER A 101 -11.24 14.31 -8.31
N ALA A 102 -12.41 14.70 -7.79
CA ALA A 102 -13.68 14.02 -8.10
C ALA A 102 -14.14 14.32 -9.53
N VAL A 103 -13.75 15.46 -10.09
CA VAL A 103 -14.19 15.92 -11.42
C VAL A 103 -13.51 15.12 -12.55
N LYS A 104 -12.24 14.71 -12.38
CA LYS A 104 -11.49 13.97 -13.43
C LYS A 104 -11.90 12.50 -13.59
N ASN A 105 -12.27 11.80 -12.51
CA ASN A 105 -12.70 10.39 -12.60
C ASN A 105 -14.06 10.22 -13.30
N SER A 106 -14.93 11.23 -13.24
CA SER A 106 -16.21 11.24 -13.97
C SER A 106 -16.06 11.50 -15.48
N GLU A 107 -14.96 12.12 -15.93
CA GLU A 107 -14.74 12.41 -17.36
C GLU A 107 -14.18 11.20 -18.13
N GLU A 108 -13.42 10.32 -17.47
CA GLU A 108 -12.82 9.14 -18.12
C GLU A 108 -13.81 7.97 -18.23
N SER A 109 -14.75 7.83 -17.29
CA SER A 109 -15.82 6.82 -17.37
C SER A 109 -16.93 7.15 -18.38
N ASN A 110 -17.03 8.41 -18.84
CA ASN A 110 -18.06 8.86 -19.79
C ASN A 110 -17.56 8.92 -21.26
N LYS A 111 -16.35 8.41 -21.52
CA LYS A 111 -15.73 8.41 -22.86
C LYS A 111 -15.58 7.03 -23.50
N THR A 112 -16.04 5.97 -22.82
CA THR A 112 -15.93 4.57 -23.28
C THR A 112 -17.28 3.89 -23.51
N GLU A 113 -18.38 4.65 -23.55
CA GLU A 113 -19.66 4.18 -24.12
C GLU A 113 -19.74 4.43 -25.63
#